data_AF-A0AAD6CPE1-F1
#
_entry.id   AF-A0AAD6CPE1-F1
#
_cell.length_a   1.000
_cell.length_b   1.000
_cell.length_c   1.000
_cell.angle_alpha   90.00
_cell.angle_beta   90.00
_cell.angle_gamma   90.00
#
_symmetry.space_group_name_H-M   'P 1'
#
loop_
_entity.id
_entity.type
_entity.pdbx_description
1 polymer ?
#
loop_
_entity_poly.entity_id
_entity_poly.type
_entity_poly.pdbx_seq_one_letter_code
_entity_poly.pdbx_strand_id
1 'polypeptide(L)'
;MSEKSPITPHNHIRRPYQEPWISRCKPPLFWESIQRKPIEEKLANMKAAIAAGADVNELDHALDPRRSCGPPLDMAVKEDDCNWEDLKHNIPIIKLLLEHGADPRLEGIMGAPSPLDYARYRAREWPPADLEMPLFYRTVCVMLGDAAKRLDDKENGVKEEEGGNASQSSNAVFQSCFVA
;
A
#
# COMPACT_ATOMS: atom_id res chain seq x y z
N MET A 1 -2.11 -43.56 29.86
CA MET A 1 -2.08 -42.16 30.30
C MET A 1 -1.12 -41.45 29.37
N SER A 2 -1.64 -40.59 28.48
CA SER A 2 -0.86 -39.95 27.41
C SER A 2 -0.23 -38.68 27.94
N GLU A 3 1.08 -38.66 28.11
CA GLU A 3 1.83 -37.48 28.54
C GLU A 3 1.80 -36.42 27.45
N LYS A 4 1.21 -35.25 27.77
CA LYS A 4 1.19 -34.09 26.90
C LYS A 4 2.54 -33.39 26.98
N SER A 5 3.24 -33.31 25.85
CA SER A 5 4.49 -32.56 25.70
C SER A 5 4.33 -31.09 26.11
N PRO A 6 5.32 -30.47 26.78
CA PRO A 6 5.24 -29.08 27.20
C PRO A 6 5.32 -28.14 26.01
N ILE A 7 4.34 -27.24 25.91
CA ILE A 7 4.30 -26.13 24.97
C ILE A 7 5.45 -25.18 25.34
N THR A 8 6.43 -25.04 24.45
CA THR A 8 7.48 -24.03 24.61
C THR A 8 6.88 -22.65 24.36
N PRO A 9 7.04 -21.66 25.27
CA PRO A 9 6.63 -20.31 24.98
C PRO A 9 7.56 -19.77 23.89
N HIS A 10 7.01 -19.35 22.76
CA HIS A 10 7.74 -18.60 21.73
C HIS A 10 8.26 -17.30 22.36
N ASN A 11 9.49 -17.39 22.86
CA ASN A 11 10.23 -16.32 23.49
C ASN A 11 10.72 -15.39 22.37
N HIS A 12 9.81 -14.57 21.85
CA HIS A 12 10.18 -13.43 21.03
C HIS A 12 10.94 -12.48 21.95
N ILE A 13 12.27 -12.52 21.86
CA ILE A 13 13.16 -11.49 22.40
C ILE A 13 12.71 -10.18 21.74
N ARG A 14 11.80 -9.45 22.41
CA ARG A 14 11.34 -8.12 22.01
C ARG A 14 12.58 -7.25 21.98
N ARG A 15 13.07 -6.93 20.78
CA ARG A 15 14.08 -5.88 20.63
C ARG A 15 13.49 -4.62 21.26
N PRO A 16 14.18 -3.97 22.21
CA PRO A 16 13.71 -2.70 22.73
C PRO A 16 13.55 -1.75 21.54
N TYR A 17 12.42 -1.03 21.51
CA TYR A 17 12.08 0.00 20.53
C TYR A 17 13.13 1.12 20.66
N GLN A 18 14.32 0.89 20.11
CA GLN A 18 15.34 1.93 19.95
C GLN A 18 14.79 2.86 18.89
N GLU A 19 14.67 4.15 19.23
CA GLU A 19 14.18 5.17 18.31
C GLU A 19 14.83 4.98 16.93
N PRO A 20 14.04 4.60 15.93
CA PRO A 20 14.63 3.98 14.77
C PRO A 20 15.20 5.06 13.86
N TRP A 21 16.37 4.74 13.29
CA TRP A 21 17.00 5.11 12.01
C TRP A 21 16.10 5.68 10.87
N ILE A 22 14.77 5.62 11.04
CA ILE A 22 13.68 6.13 10.20
C ILE A 22 13.59 7.67 10.22
N SER A 23 14.01 8.34 11.31
CA SER A 23 13.73 9.77 11.54
C SER A 23 14.51 10.79 10.69
N ARG A 24 15.53 10.41 9.90
CA ARG A 24 16.38 11.39 9.20
C ARG A 24 16.24 11.46 7.69
N CYS A 25 15.60 10.49 7.03
CA CYS A 25 15.64 10.40 5.56
C CYS A 25 14.35 9.87 4.88
N LYS A 26 13.24 9.66 5.60
CA LYS A 26 12.01 9.13 4.99
C LYS A 26 10.91 10.21 4.92
N PRO A 27 10.18 10.33 3.79
CA PRO A 27 9.04 11.22 3.67
C PRO A 27 8.00 10.99 4.76
N PRO A 28 7.16 12.00 5.11
CA PRO A 28 6.19 11.91 6.20
C PRO A 28 5.24 10.71 6.07
N LEU A 29 4.91 10.31 4.84
CA LEU A 29 3.99 9.20 4.57
C LEU A 29 4.48 7.84 5.07
N PHE A 30 5.78 7.63 5.27
CA PHE A 30 6.34 6.35 5.68
C PHE A 30 6.26 6.11 7.19
N TRP A 31 6.39 7.16 8.00
CA TRP A 31 6.57 7.01 9.45
C TRP A 31 5.35 7.46 10.28
N GLU A 32 4.41 8.20 9.70
CA GLU A 32 3.20 8.63 10.43
C GLU A 32 2.29 7.44 10.81
N SER A 33 2.22 6.40 9.98
CA SER A 33 1.43 5.19 10.27
C SER A 33 1.90 4.44 11.52
N ILE A 34 3.22 4.46 11.80
CA ILE A 34 3.85 3.71 12.90
C ILE A 34 3.98 4.53 14.19
N GLN A 35 3.72 5.84 14.17
CA GLN A 35 3.80 6.68 15.35
C GLN A 35 2.73 6.32 16.38
N ARG A 36 3.02 6.50 17.67
CA ARG A 36 2.03 6.38 18.75
C ARG A 36 1.28 7.70 18.97
N LYS A 37 0.63 8.17 17.91
CA LYS A 37 -0.20 9.38 17.89
C LYS A 37 -1.68 9.02 17.72
N PRO A 38 -2.61 9.87 18.16
CA PRO A 38 -4.02 9.75 17.79
C PRO A 38 -4.19 9.66 16.28
N ILE A 39 -5.18 8.89 15.83
CA ILE A 39 -5.40 8.62 14.40
C ILE A 39 -5.70 9.92 13.63
N GLU A 40 -6.35 10.88 14.27
CA GLU A 40 -6.69 12.19 13.72
C GLU A 40 -5.44 12.99 13.37
N GLU A 41 -4.43 12.95 14.24
CA GLU A 41 -3.16 13.65 14.04
C GLU A 41 -2.36 13.00 12.90
N LYS A 42 -2.29 11.66 12.87
CA LYS A 42 -1.66 10.93 11.76
C LYS A 42 -2.30 11.31 10.42
N LEU A 43 -3.64 11.30 10.35
CA LEU A 43 -4.38 11.64 9.14
C LEU A 43 -4.14 13.09 8.72
N ALA A 44 -4.11 14.03 9.67
CA ALA A 44 -3.82 15.43 9.38
C ALA A 44 -2.43 15.61 8.75
N ASN A 45 -1.42 14.97 9.33
CA ASN A 45 -0.04 15.04 8.83
C ASN A 45 0.11 14.38 7.46
N MET A 46 -0.50 13.21 7.26
CA MET A 46 -0.47 12.51 5.96
C MET A 46 -1.19 13.31 4.88
N LYS A 47 -2.34 13.91 5.18
CA LYS A 47 -3.05 14.81 4.25
C LYS A 47 -2.20 16.03 3.90
N ALA A 48 -1.53 16.63 4.88
CA ALA A 48 -0.63 17.76 4.64
C ALA A 48 0.55 17.36 3.75
N ALA A 49 1.11 16.16 3.93
CA ALA A 49 2.18 15.63 3.09
C ALA A 49 1.73 15.39 1.65
N ILE A 50 0.56 14.75 1.44
CA ILE A 50 -0.02 14.55 0.10
C ILE A 50 -0.30 15.91 -0.57
N ALA A 51 -0.85 16.87 0.18
CA ALA A 51 -1.09 18.23 -0.33
C ALA A 51 0.21 18.97 -0.69
N ALA A 52 1.31 18.66 -0.02
CA ALA A 52 2.64 19.18 -0.35
C ALA A 52 3.29 18.47 -1.57
N GLY A 53 2.61 17.49 -2.17
CA GLY A 53 3.08 16.75 -3.33
C GLY A 53 3.87 15.48 -3.01
N ALA A 54 3.74 14.94 -1.79
CA ALA A 54 4.33 13.65 -1.47
C ALA A 54 3.68 12.53 -2.31
N ASP A 55 4.52 11.67 -2.89
CA ASP A 55 4.06 10.53 -3.69
C ASP A 55 3.65 9.37 -2.77
N VAL A 56 2.42 8.89 -2.93
CA VAL A 56 1.86 7.79 -2.14
C VAL A 56 2.43 6.42 -2.53
N ASN A 57 3.10 6.34 -3.68
CA ASN A 57 3.78 5.14 -4.20
C ASN A 57 5.30 5.25 -4.12
N GLU A 58 5.85 6.31 -3.50
CA GLU A 58 7.28 6.48 -3.35
C GLU A 58 7.89 5.25 -2.66
N LEU A 59 9.01 4.77 -3.15
CA LEU A 59 9.78 3.72 -2.47
C LEU A 59 10.82 4.37 -1.57
N ASP A 60 11.07 3.80 -0.41
CA ASP A 60 12.09 4.36 0.47
C ASP A 60 13.49 4.27 -0.15
N HIS A 61 14.28 5.33 0.00
CA HIS A 61 15.66 5.37 -0.47
C HIS A 61 16.63 4.75 0.55
N ALA A 62 16.27 3.59 1.11
CA ALA A 62 17.12 2.90 2.07
C ALA A 62 18.45 2.51 1.41
N LEU A 63 19.58 2.95 1.99
CA LEU A 63 20.92 2.62 1.51
C LEU A 63 21.22 1.10 1.53
N ASP A 64 20.57 0.38 2.44
CA ASP A 64 20.59 -1.08 2.50
C ASP A 64 19.21 -1.60 2.06
N PRO A 65 19.11 -2.29 0.90
CA PRO A 65 17.85 -2.87 0.42
C PRO A 65 17.16 -3.80 1.42
N ARG A 66 17.92 -4.43 2.33
CA ARG A 66 17.38 -5.30 3.39
C ARG A 66 16.68 -4.53 4.51
N ARG A 67 16.81 -3.20 4.53
CA ARG A 67 16.18 -2.28 5.48
C ARG A 67 15.15 -1.37 4.79
N SER A 68 14.80 -1.71 3.55
CA SER A 68 13.67 -1.07 2.88
C SER A 68 12.38 -1.48 3.57
N CYS A 69 11.52 -0.49 3.78
CA CYS A 69 10.21 -0.63 4.36
C CYS A 69 9.10 -0.71 3.30
N GLY A 70 9.45 -0.74 2.01
CA GLY A 70 8.50 -0.73 0.91
C GLY A 70 7.75 0.61 0.79
N PRO A 71 6.69 0.67 -0.04
CA PRO A 71 5.87 1.88 -0.21
C PRO A 71 5.13 2.29 1.08
N PRO A 72 4.65 3.54 1.21
CA PRO A 72 3.88 4.00 2.38
C PRO A 72 2.73 3.08 2.79
N LEU A 73 2.09 2.42 1.82
CA LEU A 73 1.01 1.47 2.07
C LEU A 73 1.48 0.20 2.79
N ASP A 74 2.71 -0.26 2.57
CA ASP A 74 3.28 -1.41 3.29
C ASP A 74 3.37 -1.12 4.80
N MET A 75 3.80 0.09 5.17
CA MET A 75 3.94 0.52 6.56
C MET A 75 2.60 0.58 7.32
N ALA A 76 1.49 0.73 6.60
CA ALA A 76 0.16 0.76 7.20
C ALA A 76 -0.44 -0.65 7.37
N VAL A 77 0.14 -1.67 6.73
CA VAL A 77 -0.42 -3.03 6.65
C VAL A 77 0.46 -4.07 7.35
N LYS A 78 1.78 -3.97 7.25
CA LYS A 78 2.74 -4.94 7.79
C LYS A 78 2.98 -4.71 9.28
N GLU A 79 3.10 -5.80 10.03
CA GLU A 79 3.34 -5.77 11.48
C GLU A 79 4.81 -5.59 11.86
N ASP A 80 5.72 -5.63 10.87
CA ASP A 80 7.16 -5.61 11.10
C ASP A 80 7.63 -4.30 11.77
N ASP A 81 6.94 -3.19 11.48
CA ASP A 81 7.33 -1.85 11.89
C ASP A 81 6.38 -1.20 12.93
N CYS A 82 5.25 -1.85 13.27
CA CYS A 82 4.26 -1.31 14.20
C CYS A 82 3.78 -2.33 15.25
N ASN A 83 3.34 -1.85 16.42
CA ASN A 83 2.64 -2.71 17.38
C ASN A 83 1.27 -3.09 16.78
N TRP A 84 0.85 -4.34 16.92
CA TRP A 84 -0.42 -4.83 16.38
C TRP A 84 -1.64 -4.08 16.97
N GLU A 85 -1.53 -3.57 18.20
CA GLU A 85 -2.56 -2.70 18.81
C GLU A 85 -2.71 -1.36 18.10
N ASP A 86 -1.62 -0.84 17.51
CA ASP A 86 -1.63 0.40 16.74
C ASP A 86 -2.08 0.11 15.30
N LEU A 87 -1.67 -1.03 14.73
CA LEU A 87 -1.98 -1.46 13.36
C LEU A 87 -3.48 -1.52 13.07
N LYS A 88 -4.28 -2.04 14.02
CA LYS A 88 -5.75 -2.14 13.84
C LYS A 88 -6.42 -0.79 13.63
N HIS A 89 -5.81 0.29 14.13
CA HIS A 89 -6.31 1.66 13.97
C HIS A 89 -5.87 2.31 12.66
N ASN A 90 -5.04 1.64 11.84
CA ASN A 90 -4.56 2.17 10.56
C ASN A 90 -5.55 2.01 9.40
N ILE A 91 -6.74 1.42 9.60
CA ILE A 91 -7.78 1.32 8.56
C ILE A 91 -8.07 2.68 7.88
N PRO A 92 -8.24 3.80 8.60
CA PRO A 92 -8.44 5.11 7.98
C PRO A 92 -7.23 5.59 7.17
N ILE A 93 -6.02 5.22 7.56
CA ILE A 93 -4.78 5.55 6.84
C ILE A 93 -4.71 4.77 5.54
N ILE A 94 -4.99 3.46 5.58
CA ILE A 94 -5.06 2.61 4.38
C ILE A 94 -6.08 3.19 3.41
N LYS A 95 -7.26 3.56 3.90
CA LYS A 95 -8.30 4.19 3.08
C LYS A 95 -7.81 5.48 2.42
N LEU A 96 -7.18 6.37 3.19
CA LEU A 96 -6.61 7.63 2.68
C LEU A 96 -5.60 7.37 1.56
N LEU A 97 -4.65 6.45 1.76
CA LEU A 97 -3.63 6.12 0.76
C LEU A 97 -4.26 5.58 -0.53
N LEU A 98 -5.24 4.68 -0.43
CA LEU A 98 -5.94 4.11 -1.58
C LEU A 98 -6.78 5.15 -2.33
N GLU A 99 -7.43 6.07 -1.62
CA GLU A 99 -8.18 7.19 -2.24
C GLU A 99 -7.27 8.11 -3.07
N HIS A 100 -6.01 8.24 -2.67
CA HIS A 100 -4.99 9.03 -3.36
C HIS A 100 -4.18 8.22 -4.40
N GLY A 101 -4.56 6.98 -4.69
CA GLY A 101 -3.96 6.18 -5.77
C GLY A 101 -2.75 5.35 -5.37
N ALA A 102 -2.60 5.00 -4.08
CA ALA A 102 -1.62 4.02 -3.67
C ALA A 102 -1.92 2.66 -4.34
N ASP A 103 -0.92 2.07 -5.00
CA ASP A 103 -1.06 0.79 -5.68
C ASP A 103 -0.80 -0.36 -4.70
N PRO A 104 -1.83 -1.16 -4.36
CA PRO A 104 -1.69 -2.29 -3.44
C PRO A 104 -0.93 -3.47 -4.03
N ARG A 105 -0.64 -3.47 -5.34
CA ARG A 105 0.13 -4.48 -6.07
C ARG A 105 1.62 -4.18 -6.06
N LEU A 106 2.01 -2.97 -5.65
CA LEU A 106 3.40 -2.54 -5.69
C LEU A 106 4.22 -3.35 -4.67
N GLU A 107 5.20 -4.08 -5.19
CA GLU A 107 6.14 -4.85 -4.37
C GLU A 107 7.17 -3.91 -3.72
N GLY A 108 7.61 -4.29 -2.52
CA GLY A 108 8.73 -3.63 -1.88
C GLY A 108 10.07 -4.02 -2.50
N ILE A 109 11.15 -3.38 -2.03
CA ILE A 109 12.50 -3.70 -2.50
C ILE A 109 12.87 -5.15 -2.13
N MET A 110 13.68 -5.81 -2.97
CA MET A 110 14.12 -7.21 -2.82
C MET A 110 13.01 -8.27 -2.95
N GLY A 111 11.92 -7.97 -3.67
CA GLY A 111 10.81 -8.92 -3.85
C GLY A 111 10.02 -9.14 -2.56
N ALA A 112 10.00 -8.13 -1.69
CA ALA A 112 9.11 -8.13 -0.55
C ALA A 112 7.65 -8.18 -1.06
N PRO A 113 6.80 -9.03 -0.47
CA PRO A 113 5.43 -9.21 -0.96
C PRO A 113 4.69 -7.88 -0.95
N SER A 114 3.84 -7.69 -1.96
CA SER A 114 2.95 -6.53 -2.05
C SER A 114 2.04 -6.44 -0.80
N PRO A 115 1.52 -5.24 -0.46
CA PRO A 115 0.56 -5.10 0.62
C PRO A 115 -0.63 -6.08 0.48
N LEU A 116 -1.11 -6.30 -0.75
CA LEU A 116 -2.22 -7.21 -1.03
C LEU A 116 -1.85 -8.68 -0.77
N ASP A 117 -0.69 -9.12 -1.22
CA ASP A 117 -0.25 -10.51 -1.02
C ASP A 117 0.04 -10.80 0.45
N TYR A 118 0.62 -9.82 1.16
CA TYR A 118 0.83 -9.90 2.59
C TYR A 118 -0.50 -10.02 3.36
N ALA A 119 -1.49 -9.18 3.04
CA ALA A 119 -2.81 -9.24 3.67
C ALA A 119 -3.52 -10.58 3.41
N ARG A 120 -3.42 -11.12 2.18
CA ARG A 120 -3.95 -12.45 1.82
C ARG A 120 -3.29 -13.57 2.60
N TYR A 121 -1.96 -13.53 2.73
CA TYR A 121 -1.19 -14.50 3.49
C TYR A 121 -1.61 -14.49 4.96
N ARG A 122 -1.64 -13.31 5.60
CA ARG A 122 -2.02 -13.16 7.01
C ARG A 122 -3.48 -13.53 7.29
N ALA A 123 -4.39 -13.22 6.37
CA ALA A 123 -5.80 -13.61 6.48
C ALA A 123 -6.01 -15.14 6.43
N ARG A 124 -5.06 -15.91 5.87
CA ARG A 124 -5.09 -17.38 5.78
C ARG A 124 -4.33 -18.05 6.92
N GLU A 125 -3.17 -17.53 7.28
CA GLU A 125 -2.28 -18.13 8.28
C GLU A 125 -2.83 -18.04 9.70
N TRP A 126 -3.53 -16.97 10.05
CA TRP A 126 -4.01 -16.79 11.42
C TRP A 126 -5.33 -17.57 11.64
N PRO A 127 -5.34 -18.63 12.47
CA PRO A 127 -6.54 -19.43 12.67
C PRO A 127 -7.65 -18.62 13.35
N PRO A 128 -8.92 -18.86 12.99
CA PRO A 128 -10.04 -18.18 13.62
C PRO A 128 -10.31 -18.82 14.98
N ALA A 129 -10.18 -18.04 16.05
CA ALA A 129 -10.91 -18.34 17.27
C ALA A 129 -11.26 -17.05 18.03
N ASP A 130 -10.28 -16.23 18.45
CA ASP A 130 -10.57 -15.24 19.50
C ASP A 130 -9.85 -13.87 19.37
N LEU A 131 -9.33 -13.51 18.19
CA LEU A 131 -8.57 -12.26 17.98
C LEU A 131 -9.20 -11.31 16.95
N GLU A 132 -9.06 -9.99 17.18
CA GLU A 132 -9.49 -8.92 16.27
C GLU A 132 -8.67 -8.87 14.96
N MET A 133 -7.47 -9.46 14.96
CA MET A 133 -6.50 -9.37 13.86
C MET A 133 -6.91 -10.09 12.56
N PRO A 134 -7.46 -11.32 12.59
CA PRO A 134 -8.04 -11.95 11.41
C PRO A 134 -9.11 -11.09 10.71
N LEU A 135 -9.94 -10.38 11.48
CA LEU A 135 -10.95 -9.48 10.92
C LEU A 135 -10.29 -8.29 10.24
N PHE A 136 -9.30 -7.67 10.89
CA PHE A 136 -8.50 -6.60 10.28
C PHE A 136 -7.91 -7.02 8.94
N TYR A 137 -7.16 -8.13 8.87
CA TYR A 137 -6.52 -8.56 7.63
C TYR A 137 -7.53 -8.97 6.55
N ARG A 138 -8.69 -9.54 6.92
CA ARG A 138 -9.78 -9.80 5.96
C ARG A 138 -10.35 -8.51 5.39
N THR A 139 -10.62 -7.51 6.23
CA THR A 139 -11.12 -6.20 5.80
C THR A 139 -10.10 -5.51 4.89
N VAL A 140 -8.84 -5.46 5.29
CA VAL A 140 -7.75 -4.88 4.49
C VAL A 140 -7.60 -5.62 3.17
N CYS A 141 -7.63 -6.95 3.15
CA CYS A 141 -7.55 -7.74 1.92
C CYS A 141 -8.66 -7.38 0.93
N VAL A 142 -9.89 -7.16 1.39
CA VAL A 142 -11.00 -6.72 0.52
C VAL A 142 -10.75 -5.31 0.00
N MET A 143 -10.36 -4.37 0.86
CA MET A 143 -10.09 -2.98 0.46
C MET A 143 -8.98 -2.89 -0.60
N LEU A 144 -7.88 -3.61 -0.39
CA LEU A 144 -6.75 -3.66 -1.31
C LEU A 144 -7.14 -4.35 -2.63
N GLY A 145 -7.94 -5.42 -2.58
CA GLY A 145 -8.43 -6.10 -3.78
C GLY A 145 -9.35 -5.22 -4.62
N ASP A 146 -10.27 -4.49 -3.97
CA ASP A 146 -11.14 -3.53 -4.65
C ASP A 146 -10.34 -2.38 -5.28
N ALA A 147 -9.31 -1.88 -4.58
CA ALA A 147 -8.44 -0.83 -5.12
C ALA A 147 -7.63 -1.32 -6.31
N ALA A 148 -7.04 -2.52 -6.24
CA ALA A 148 -6.33 -3.13 -7.36
C ALA A 148 -7.22 -3.24 -8.60
N LYS A 149 -8.45 -3.74 -8.42
CA LYS A 149 -9.41 -3.86 -9.52
C LYS A 149 -9.75 -2.50 -10.15
N ARG A 150 -9.92 -1.45 -9.35
CA ARG A 150 -10.17 -0.09 -9.86
C ARG A 150 -9.00 0.45 -10.68
N LEU A 151 -7.78 0.06 -10.35
CA LEU A 151 -6.59 0.43 -11.13
C LEU A 151 -6.58 -0.35 -12.46
N ASP A 152 -6.84 -1.66 -12.42
CA ASP A 152 -6.96 -2.49 -13.63
C ASP A 152 -8.04 -1.93 -14.59
N ASP A 153 -9.21 -1.57 -14.06
CA ASP A 153 -10.31 -1.00 -14.84
C ASP A 153 -9.92 0.34 -15.51
N LYS A 154 -9.15 1.19 -14.80
CA LYS A 154 -8.61 2.44 -15.35
C LYS A 154 -7.57 2.20 -16.44
N GLU A 155 -6.63 1.30 -16.19
CA GLU A 155 -5.59 0.93 -17.16
C GLU A 155 -6.19 0.34 -18.44
N ASN A 156 -7.28 -0.42 -18.33
CA ASN A 156 -7.97 -1.02 -19.48
C ASN A 156 -8.84 0.00 -20.24
N GLY A 157 -9.53 0.90 -19.54
CA GLY A 157 -10.30 1.98 -20.18
C GLY A 157 -9.44 2.97 -20.97
N VAL A 158 -8.23 3.28 -20.48
CA VAL A 158 -7.28 4.16 -21.20
C VAL A 158 -6.80 3.53 -22.51
N LYS A 159 -6.63 2.20 -22.55
CA LYS A 159 -6.21 1.48 -23.77
C LYS A 159 -7.28 1.47 -24.86
N GLU A 160 -8.56 1.55 -24.49
CA GLU A 160 -9.66 1.62 -25.46
C GLU A 160 -9.78 3.01 -26.10
N GLU A 161 -9.45 4.08 -25.39
CA GLU A 161 -9.48 5.46 -25.92
C GLU A 161 -8.29 5.78 -26.84
N GLU A 162 -7.08 5.28 -26.55
CA GLU A 162 -5.90 5.49 -27.40
C GLU A 162 -5.93 4.69 -28.72
N GLY A 163 -6.75 3.63 -28.80
CA GLY A 163 -6.95 2.85 -30.03
C GLY A 163 -7.95 3.46 -31.03
N GLY A 164 -8.66 4.53 -30.66
CA GLY A 164 -9.79 5.08 -31.42
C GLY A 164 -9.48 6.28 -32.31
N ASN A 165 -8.28 6.86 -32.28
CA ASN A 165 -8.01 8.15 -32.94
C ASN A 165 -7.00 8.08 -34.10
N ALA A 166 -7.06 7.01 -34.89
CA ALA A 166 -6.22 6.81 -36.07
C ALA A 166 -7.05 6.50 -37.32
N SER A 167 -8.05 7.33 -37.68
CA SER A 167 -8.63 7.34 -39.03
C SER A 167 -9.73 8.41 -39.21
N GLN A 168 -9.38 9.70 -39.21
CA GLN A 168 -10.24 10.73 -39.80
C GLN A 168 -9.48 12.04 -40.08
N SER A 169 -8.52 12.00 -41.01
CA SER A 169 -8.05 13.21 -41.69
C SER A 169 -7.49 12.89 -43.07
N SER A 170 -8.38 12.72 -44.03
CA SER A 170 -8.09 12.93 -45.45
C SER A 170 -9.39 12.87 -46.25
N ASN A 171 -10.17 13.96 -46.22
CA ASN A 171 -11.11 14.27 -47.30
C ASN A 171 -11.55 15.74 -47.21
N ALA A 172 -10.73 16.62 -47.79
CA ALA A 172 -11.14 17.89 -48.35
C ALA A 172 -10.24 18.09 -49.59
N VAL A 173 -10.65 17.61 -50.77
CA VAL A 173 -11.35 18.41 -51.79
C VAL A 173 -10.78 19.82 -51.85
N PHE A 174 -9.84 20.05 -52.77
CA PHE A 174 -9.83 21.32 -53.51
C PHE A 174 -9.63 21.04 -54.99
N GLN A 175 -10.60 21.57 -55.71
CA GLN A 175 -10.96 21.33 -57.09
C GLN A 175 -10.41 22.48 -57.93
N SER A 176 -10.01 22.15 -59.16
CA SER A 176 -9.95 23.05 -60.33
C SER A 176 -8.91 24.17 -60.35
N CYS A 177 -7.90 24.00 -61.22
CA CYS A 177 -7.41 25.07 -62.11
C CYS A 177 -6.85 24.40 -63.38
N PHE A 178 -7.72 24.21 -64.38
CA PHE A 178 -7.28 24.00 -65.77
C PHE A 178 -8.19 24.86 -66.65
N VAL A 179 -7.73 26.07 -66.95
CA VAL A 179 -8.30 26.89 -68.02
C VAL A 179 -7.16 27.56 -68.78
N ALA A 180 -7.17 27.31 -70.09
CA ALA A 180 -6.52 27.96 -71.22
C ALA A 180 -4.99 27.81 -71.36
#